data_AF-A0A1J3HVV7-F1
#
_entry.id   AF-A0A1J3HVV7-F1
#
_cell.length_a   1.000
_cell.length_b   1.000
_cell.length_c   1.000
_cell.angle_alpha   90.00
_cell.angle_beta   90.00
_cell.angle_gamma   90.00
#
_symmetry.space_group_name_H-M   'P 1'
#
loop_
_entity.id
_entity.type
_entity.pdbx_description
1 polymer ?
#
loop_
_entity_poly.entity_id
_entity_poly.type
_entity_poly.pdbx_seq_one_letter_code
_entity_poly.pdbx_strand_id
1 'polypeptide(L)' 'PERDTVTWNALICGYSRNGYECDAWKLFISMLQQGFSPSATTLVNLLPFCGQCGFVSQGRSVHGIAAKSGLEMDSQVKN' A
#
# COMPACT_ATOMS: atom_id res chain seq x y z
N PRO A 1 -16.08 5.02 -16.77
CA PRO A 1 -15.05 5.68 -15.96
C PRO A 1 -13.80 4.79 -15.87
N GLU A 2 -12.68 5.22 -16.46
CA GLU A 2 -11.38 4.59 -16.25
C GLU A 2 -10.92 4.82 -14.81
N ARG A 3 -10.35 3.79 -14.18
CA ARG A 3 -9.67 3.96 -12.89
C ARG A 3 -8.29 4.52 -13.16
N ASP A 4 -7.96 5.63 -12.50
CA ASP A 4 -6.61 6.17 -12.47
C ASP A 4 -5.93 5.90 -11.10
N THR A 5 -4.65 6.24 -10.99
CA THR A 5 -3.87 6.12 -9.75
C THR A 5 -4.53 6.86 -8.57
N VAL A 6 -5.20 7.99 -8.83
CA VAL A 6 -5.88 8.79 -7.79
C VAL A 6 -7.08 8.02 -7.24
N THR A 7 -7.84 7.36 -8.10
CA THR A 7 -9.00 6.54 -7.75
C THR A 7 -8.58 5.33 -6.92
N TRP A 8 -7.50 4.64 -7.30
CA TRP A 8 -6.94 3.54 -6.51
C TRP A 8 -6.49 4.00 -5.12
N ASN A 9 -5.82 5.14 -5.04
CA ASN A 9 -5.39 5.72 -3.77
C ASN A 9 -6.59 6.05 -2.88
N ALA A 10 -7.62 6.69 -3.42
CA ALA A 10 -8.82 7.04 -2.67
C ALA A 10 -9.52 5.78 -2.12
N LEU A 11 -9.63 4.72 -2.92
CA LEU A 11 -10.18 3.44 -2.49
C LEU A 11 -9.33 2.83 -1.38
N ILE A 12 -8.03 2.66 -1.58
CA ILE A 12 -7.13 2.04 -0.59
C ILE A 12 -7.13 2.83 0.73
N CYS A 13 -7.08 4.17 0.66
CA CYS A 13 -7.24 5.05 1.83
C CYS A 13 -8.56 4.81 2.56
N GLY A 14 -9.67 4.76 1.82
CA GLY A 14 -11.00 4.58 2.38
C GLY A 14 -11.15 3.24 3.09
N TYR A 15 -10.68 2.16 2.48
CA TYR A 15 -10.73 0.83 3.08
C TYR A 15 -9.81 0.72 4.30
N SER A 16 -8.58 1.23 4.20
CA SER A 16 -7.61 1.25 5.30
C SER A 16 -8.13 2.00 6.52
N ARG A 17 -8.66 3.22 6.34
CA ARG A 17 -9.20 4.05 7.43
C ARG A 17 -10.41 3.44 8.14
N ASN A 18 -11.19 2.62 7.44
CA ASN A 18 -12.38 1.98 7.99
C ASN A 18 -12.12 0.58 8.57
N GLY A 19 -10.85 0.15 8.68
CA GLY A 19 -10.49 -1.15 9.24
C GLY A 19 -10.71 -2.33 8.28
N TYR A 20 -10.90 -2.07 6.98
CA TYR A 20 -10.99 -3.10 5.94
C TYR A 20 -9.62 -3.37 5.31
N GLU A 21 -8.70 -3.75 6.17
CA GLU A 21 -7.26 -3.87 5.92
C GLU A 21 -6.95 -4.91 4.84
N CYS A 22 -7.62 -6.07 4.93
CA CYS A 22 -7.52 -7.14 3.94
C CYS A 22 -8.02 -6.72 2.56
N ASP A 23 -9.07 -5.89 2.49
CA ASP A 23 -9.63 -5.44 1.24
C ASP A 23 -8.81 -4.30 0.63
N ALA A 24 -8.26 -3.41 1.46
CA ALA A 24 -7.24 -2.44 1.04
C ALA A 24 -6.03 -3.16 0.41
N TRP A 25 -5.60 -4.29 0.99
CA TRP A 25 -4.53 -5.12 0.43
C TRP A 25 -4.90 -5.74 -0.93
N LYS A 26 -6.10 -6.31 -1.07
CA LYS A 26 -6.58 -6.84 -2.36
C LYS A 26 -6.62 -5.77 -3.44
N LEU A 27 -7.06 -4.55 -3.08
CA LEU A 27 -7.06 -3.41 -3.99
C LEU A 27 -5.65 -3.02 -4.42
N PHE A 28 -4.68 -3.01 -3.51
CA PHE A 28 -3.28 -2.79 -3.84
C PHE A 28 -2.73 -3.83 -4.82
N ILE A 29 -3.00 -5.12 -4.61
CA ILE A 29 -2.58 -6.17 -5.54
C ILE A 29 -3.25 -5.98 -6.92
N SER A 30 -4.54 -5.65 -6.96
CA SER A 30 -5.24 -5.38 -8.22
C SER A 30 -4.69 -4.15 -8.96
N MET A 31 -4.27 -3.11 -8.23
CA MET A 31 -3.62 -1.94 -8.80
C MET A 31 -2.33 -2.34 -9.53
N LEU A 32 -1.48 -3.16 -8.90
CA LEU A 32 -0.24 -3.66 -9.49
C LEU A 32 -0.49 -4.57 -10.70
N GLN A 33 -1.48 -5.46 -10.62
CA GLN A 33 -1.83 -6.37 -11.72
C GLN A 33 -2.34 -5.62 -12.96
N GLN A 34 -2.94 -4.44 -12.78
CA GLN A 34 -3.38 -3.57 -13.87
C GLN A 34 -2.26 -2.63 -14.36
N GLY A 35 -1.03 -2.76 -13.85
CA GLY A 35 0.13 -1.98 -14.29
C GLY A 35 0.22 -0.58 -13.70
N PHE A 36 -0.60 -0.25 -12.69
CA PHE A 36 -0.52 1.04 -12.00
C PHE A 36 0.58 1.00 -10.94
N SER A 37 1.41 2.04 -10.93
CA SER A 37 2.44 2.22 -9.89
C SER A 37 1.83 2.82 -8.62
N PRO A 38 2.05 2.20 -7.45
CA PRO A 38 1.62 2.76 -6.18
C PRO A 38 2.35 4.08 -5.91
N SER A 39 1.66 4.98 -5.21
CA SER A 39 2.19 6.26 -4.76
C SER A 39 2.66 6.19 -3.31
N ALA A 40 3.39 7.19 -2.84
CA ALA A 40 3.75 7.33 -1.43
C ALA A 40 2.51 7.23 -0.51
N THR A 41 1.39 7.86 -0.91
CA THR A 41 0.12 7.78 -0.18
C THR A 41 -0.40 6.34 -0.09
N THR A 42 -0.38 5.59 -1.19
CA THR A 42 -0.80 4.18 -1.21
C THR A 42 -0.05 3.38 -0.16
N LEU A 43 1.26 3.56 -0.15
CA LEU A 43 2.20 2.83 0.68
C LEU A 43 2.04 3.18 2.17
N VAL A 44 1.89 4.47 2.51
CA VAL A 44 1.65 4.91 3.89
C VAL A 44 0.39 4.30 4.47
N ASN A 45 -0.68 4.16 3.68
CA ASN A 45 -1.92 3.54 4.15
C ASN A 45 -1.82 2.01 4.33
N LEU A 46 -0.77 1.38 3.80
CA LEU A 46 -0.50 -0.06 3.95
C LEU A 46 0.52 -0.37 5.06
N LEU A 47 1.29 0.62 5.51
CA LEU A 47 2.29 0.46 6.58
C LEU A 47 1.72 -0.13 7.88
N PRO A 48 0.52 0.27 8.37
CA PRO A 48 -0.04 -0.30 9.59
C PRO A 48 -0.24 -1.82 9.52
N PHE A 49 -0.55 -2.34 8.32
CA PHE A 49 -0.73 -3.78 8.10
C PHE A 49 0.57 -4.54 8.24
N CYS A 50 1.69 -3.95 7.84
CA CYS A 50 3.01 -4.59 7.88
C CYS A 50 3.48 -4.87 9.33
N GLY A 51 2.96 -4.13 10.30
CA GLY A 51 3.23 -4.32 11.74
C GLY A 51 2.28 -5.30 12.43
N GLN A 52 1.19 -5.72 11.80
CA GLN A 52 0.24 -6.67 12.37
C GLN A 52 0.70 -8.13 12.19
N CYS A 53 0.42 -8.96 13.19
CA CYS A 53 0.80 -10.37 13.21
C CYS A 53 0.16 -11.10 12.00
N GLY A 54 0.97 -11.74 11.16
CA GLY A 54 0.53 -12.43 9.93
C GLY A 54 0.81 -11.68 8.62
N PHE A 55 1.27 -10.42 8.69
CA PHE A 55 1.52 -9.58 7.52
C PHE A 55 3.00 -9.17 7.32
N VAL A 56 3.92 -9.75 8.10
CA VAL A 56 5.36 -9.43 8.03
C VAL A 56 5.98 -9.77 6.66
N SER A 57 5.56 -10.87 6.03
CA SER A 57 5.97 -11.22 4.66
C SER A 57 5.50 -10.17 3.64
N GLN A 58 4.28 -9.68 3.83
CA GLN A 58 3.62 -8.68 3.00
C GLN A 58 4.32 -7.32 3.14
N GLY A 59 4.78 -6.98 4.36
CA GLY A 59 5.59 -5.79 4.60
C GLY A 59 6.94 -5.80 3.87
N ARG A 60 7.60 -6.96 3.76
CA ARG A 60 8.78 -7.11 2.90
C ARG A 60 8.47 -6.88 1.42
N SER A 61 7.35 -7.39 0.93
CA SER A 61 6.92 -7.16 -0.46
C SER A 61 6.65 -5.68 -0.73
N VAL A 62 5.94 -5.01 0.19
CA VAL A 62 5.68 -3.56 0.12
C VAL A 62 6.97 -2.75 0.08
N HIS A 63 7.95 -3.08 0.92
CA HIS A 63 9.24 -2.43 0.93
C HIS A 63 10.00 -2.59 -0.40
N GLY A 64 10.00 -3.81 -0.97
CA GLY A 64 10.61 -4.07 -2.28
C GLY A 64 9.91 -3.35 -3.44
N ILE A 65 8.58 -3.20 -3.37
CA ILE A 65 7.81 -2.43 -4.35
C ILE A 65 8.14 -0.94 -4.22
N ALA A 66 8.21 -0.41 -3.01
CA ALA A 66 8.58 0.98 -2.75
C ALA A 66 9.96 1.31 -3.36
N ALA A 67 10.96 0.47 -3.07
CA ALA A 67 12.30 0.62 -3.64
C ALA A 67 12.31 0.58 -5.17
N LYS A 68 11.57 -0.33 -5.79
CA LYS A 68 11.44 -0.41 -7.27
C LYS A 68 10.73 0.80 -7.87
N SER A 69 9.78 1.39 -7.14
CA SER A 69 9.05 2.59 -7.56
C SER A 69 9.81 3.88 -7.30
N GLY A 70 11.04 3.82 -6.75
CA GLY A 70 11.82 5.00 -6.36
C GLY A 70 11.24 5.74 -5.14
N LEU A 71 10.34 5.08 -4.41
CA LEU A 71 9.74 5.57 -3.19
C LEU A 71 10.53 4.96 -2.04
N GLU A 72 11.59 5.64 -1.58
CA GLU A 72 12.28 5.23 -0.36
C GLU A 72 11.29 5.35 0.81
N MET A 73 10.86 4.21 1.36
CA MET A 73 10.18 4.21 2.65
C MET A 73 11.22 4.52 3.70
N ASP A 74 11.34 5.79 4.05
CA ASP A 74 12.12 6.24 5.19
C ASP A 74 11.62 5.46 6.42
N SER A 75 12.45 4.56 6.93
CA SER A 75 12.16 3.83 8.16
C SER A 75 12.21 4.85 9.29
N GLN A 76 11.09 5.54 9.58
CA GLN A 76 11.00 6.39 10.75
C GLN A 76 10.93 5.51 12.01
N VAL A 77 12.08 4.95 12.39
CA VAL A 77 12.40 4.71 13.79
C VAL A 77 12.64 6.10 14.39
N LYS A 78 11.57 6.70 14.91
CA LYS A 78 11.74 7.78 15.89
C LYS A 78 12.11 7.10 17.21
N ASN A 79 13.39 7.18 17.53
CA ASN A 79 13.94 6.96 18.87
C ASN A 79 13.30 7.92 19.87
#